data_AF-A0A7S2QPN4-F1
#
_entry.id   AF-A0A7S2QPN4-F1
#
_cell.length_a   1.000
_cell.length_b   1.000
_cell.length_c   1.000
_cell.angle_alpha   90.00
_cell.angle_beta   90.00
_cell.angle_gamma   90.00
#
_symmetry.space_group_name_H-M   'P 1'
#
loop_
_entity.id
_entity.type
_entity.pdbx_description
1 polymer ?
#
loop_
_entity_poly.entity_id
_entity_poly.type
_entity_poly.pdbx_seq_one_letter_code
_entity_poly.pdbx_strand_id
1 'polypeptide(L)'
;QDKVLRDRVSANDVVIVSVGGKDFFEAKRGWANKVALLCLATTASIQNGCLLGLSELIKLVKDKLTEYIGKLTARTVPRRVILCMPYYFDTNTTRTGGQFKWVGYDAATAKIQALLMRVFELATSAIKLPETEIRPFAMFNVLDGATSGDYLED
;
A
#
# COMPACT_ATOMS: atom_id res chain seq x y z
N GLN A 1 1.95 -10.98 16.42
CA GLN A 1 2.71 -11.47 15.26
C GLN A 1 4.05 -10.75 15.13
N ASP A 2 4.04 -9.43 15.00
CA ASP A 2 5.22 -8.59 14.73
C ASP A 2 6.36 -8.71 15.75
N LYS A 3 6.03 -8.82 17.05
CA LYS A 3 7.04 -9.03 18.12
C LYS A 3 7.84 -10.32 17.93
N VAL A 4 7.16 -11.40 17.56
CA VAL A 4 7.80 -12.71 17.34
C VAL A 4 8.70 -12.64 16.11
N LEU A 5 8.25 -11.99 15.04
CA LEU A 5 9.05 -11.82 13.83
C LEU A 5 10.29 -10.97 14.12
N ARG A 6 10.13 -9.81 14.76
CA ARG A 6 11.24 -8.93 15.18
C ARG A 6 12.29 -9.67 16.03
N ASP A 7 11.84 -10.57 16.91
CA ASP A 7 12.74 -11.27 17.83
C ASP A 7 13.38 -12.52 17.19
N ARG A 8 12.97 -12.92 15.98
CA ARG A 8 13.46 -14.12 15.27
C ARG A 8 14.11 -13.86 13.92
N VAL A 9 13.97 -12.65 13.36
CA VAL A 9 14.61 -12.26 12.09
C VAL A 9 16.13 -12.30 12.23
N SER A 10 16.78 -12.90 11.24
CA SER A 10 18.23 -12.93 11.07
C SER A 10 18.70 -11.97 9.98
N ALA A 11 20.00 -11.66 9.95
CA ALA A 11 20.58 -10.79 8.93
C ALA A 11 20.51 -11.38 7.51
N ASN A 12 20.37 -12.71 7.37
CA ASN A 12 20.28 -13.37 6.06
C ASN A 12 18.85 -13.50 5.55
N ASP A 13 17.85 -13.18 6.38
CA ASP A 13 16.45 -13.40 6.07
C ASP A 13 15.92 -12.42 5.02
N VAL A 14 14.82 -12.83 4.39
CA VAL A 14 13.97 -11.97 3.57
C VAL A 14 12.66 -11.78 4.33
N VAL A 15 12.34 -10.55 4.68
CA VAL A 15 11.09 -10.21 5.37
C VAL A 15 10.06 -9.77 4.34
N ILE A 16 8.91 -10.43 4.30
CA ILE A 16 7.79 -10.04 3.44
C ILE A 16 6.78 -9.28 4.29
N VAL A 17 6.45 -8.06 3.88
CA VAL A 17 5.51 -7.18 4.56
C VAL A 17 4.35 -6.91 3.62
N SER A 18 3.18 -7.44 3.99
CA SER A 18 1.93 -7.11 3.31
C SER A 18 1.15 -6.11 4.14
N VAL A 19 1.06 -4.89 3.61
CA VAL A 19 0.40 -3.73 4.25
C VAL A 19 -0.35 -2.96 3.17
N GLY A 20 -1.55 -2.46 3.49
CA GLY A 20 -2.33 -1.69 2.53
C GLY A 20 -3.77 -2.13 2.34
N GLY A 21 -4.12 -3.36 2.73
CA GLY A 21 -5.48 -3.87 2.57
C GLY A 21 -6.49 -3.28 3.55
N LYS A 22 -6.12 -3.11 4.83
CA LYS A 22 -7.01 -2.60 5.88
C LYS A 22 -6.60 -1.22 6.38
N ASP A 23 -5.29 -0.99 6.54
CA ASP A 23 -4.73 0.24 7.13
C ASP A 23 -4.95 1.51 6.31
N PHE A 24 -5.09 1.36 4.99
CA PHE A 24 -5.37 2.48 4.09
C PHE A 24 -6.86 2.84 4.13
N PHE A 25 -7.75 1.85 4.18
CA PHE A 25 -9.19 2.10 4.13
C PHE A 25 -9.79 2.42 5.51
N GLU A 26 -9.15 1.97 6.59
CA GLU A 26 -9.42 2.42 7.97
C GLU A 26 -8.71 3.73 8.33
N ALA A 27 -7.99 4.35 7.38
CA ALA A 27 -7.26 5.57 7.65
C ALA A 27 -8.21 6.70 8.07
N LYS A 28 -7.78 7.46 9.10
CA LYS A 28 -8.50 8.62 9.65
C LYS A 28 -9.03 9.53 8.53
N ARG A 29 -10.19 10.15 8.73
CA ARG A 29 -10.93 11.03 7.79
C ARG A 29 -10.06 11.96 6.90
N GLY A 30 -8.91 12.42 7.38
CA GLY A 30 -7.96 13.21 6.58
C GLY A 30 -7.33 12.48 5.38
N TRP A 31 -7.10 11.17 5.45
CA TRP A 31 -6.58 10.38 4.32
C TRP A 31 -7.66 10.17 3.25
N ALA A 32 -8.87 9.78 3.66
CA ALA A 32 -10.03 9.68 2.79
C ALA A 32 -10.31 10.99 2.03
N ASN A 33 -10.27 12.14 2.73
CA ASN A 33 -10.44 13.45 2.11
C ASN A 33 -9.34 13.77 1.09
N LYS A 34 -8.08 13.43 1.37
CA LYS A 34 -6.98 13.62 0.43
C LYS A 34 -7.13 12.73 -0.81
N VAL A 35 -7.46 11.46 -0.62
CA VAL A 35 -7.72 10.53 -1.74
C VAL A 35 -8.90 11.01 -2.58
N ALA A 36 -10.01 11.39 -1.96
CA ALA A 36 -11.17 11.93 -2.66
C ALA A 36 -10.83 13.20 -3.45
N LEU A 37 -10.06 14.13 -2.88
CA LEU A 37 -9.61 15.35 -3.55
C LEU A 37 -8.67 15.05 -4.73
N LEU A 38 -7.77 14.07 -4.59
CA LEU A 38 -6.91 13.62 -5.69
C LEU A 38 -7.72 12.89 -6.78
N CYS A 39 -8.85 12.29 -6.45
CA CYS A 39 -9.77 11.69 -7.41
C CYS A 39 -10.58 12.72 -8.21
N LEU A 40 -10.60 14.00 -7.81
CA LEU A 40 -11.14 15.08 -8.62
C LEU A 40 -10.15 15.56 -9.71
N ALA A 41 -8.86 15.24 -9.56
CA ALA A 41 -7.83 15.63 -10.53
C ALA A 41 -7.89 14.80 -11.82
N THR A 42 -7.36 15.29 -12.93
CA THR A 42 -7.33 14.48 -14.17
C THR A 42 -6.40 13.28 -14.05
N THR A 43 -6.72 12.17 -14.72
CA THR A 43 -5.86 10.97 -14.76
C THR A 43 -4.46 11.28 -15.28
N ALA A 44 -4.36 12.21 -16.25
CA ALA A 44 -3.07 12.70 -16.76
C ALA A 44 -2.23 13.40 -15.69
N SER A 45 -2.84 14.21 -14.81
CA SER A 45 -2.14 14.85 -13.69
C SER A 45 -1.65 13.83 -12.65
N ILE A 46 -2.41 12.75 -12.42
CA ILE A 46 -2.02 11.65 -11.51
C ILE A 46 -0.82 10.90 -12.08
N GLN A 47 -0.88 10.52 -13.37
CA GLN A 47 0.17 9.74 -14.04
C GLN A 47 1.47 10.54 -14.19
N ASN A 48 1.37 11.82 -14.56
CA ASN A 48 2.52 12.70 -14.75
C ASN A 48 3.12 13.21 -13.43
N GLY A 49 2.52 12.88 -12.27
CA GLY A 49 3.02 13.27 -10.95
C GLY A 49 2.90 14.77 -10.62
N CYS A 50 2.31 15.58 -11.50
CA CYS A 50 2.11 17.03 -11.33
C CYS A 50 0.85 17.36 -10.51
N LEU A 51 0.53 16.57 -9.49
CA LEU A 51 -0.67 16.77 -8.69
C LEU A 51 -0.33 17.34 -7.31
N LEU A 52 -0.85 18.53 -7.02
CA LEU A 52 -0.76 19.15 -5.70
C LEU A 52 -1.34 18.18 -4.65
N GLY A 53 -0.52 17.81 -3.66
CA GLY A 53 -0.88 16.84 -2.61
C GLY A 53 -0.44 15.39 -2.85
N LEU A 54 -0.01 15.04 -4.07
CA LEU A 54 0.54 13.69 -4.33
C LEU A 54 1.87 13.48 -3.62
N SER A 55 2.75 14.48 -3.62
CA SER A 55 4.04 14.45 -2.91
C SER A 55 3.86 14.26 -1.40
N GLU A 56 2.85 14.89 -0.81
CA GLU A 56 2.51 14.71 0.61
C GLU A 56 2.02 13.29 0.90
N LEU A 57 1.20 12.73 -0.01
CA LEU A 57 0.69 11.37 0.13
C LEU A 57 1.82 10.34 0.00
N ILE A 58 2.71 10.52 -0.98
CA ILE A 58 3.93 9.72 -1.14
C ILE A 58 4.78 9.81 0.13
N LYS A 59 5.01 11.02 0.65
CA LYS A 59 5.78 11.24 1.87
C LYS A 59 5.14 10.53 3.06
N LEU A 60 3.84 10.66 3.25
CA LEU A 60 3.11 10.01 4.34
C LEU A 60 3.26 8.49 4.29
N VAL A 61 3.04 7.89 3.11
CA VAL A 61 3.16 6.44 2.92
C VAL A 61 4.59 5.98 3.15
N LYS A 62 5.57 6.65 2.54
CA LYS A 62 6.99 6.37 2.71
C LYS A 62 7.40 6.44 4.18
N ASP A 63 7.05 7.52 4.88
CA ASP A 63 7.46 7.74 6.27
C ASP A 63 6.83 6.69 7.19
N LYS A 64 5.56 6.33 6.97
CA LYS A 64 4.87 5.30 7.75
C LYS A 64 5.43 3.90 7.50
N LEU A 65 5.72 3.55 6.26
CA LEU A 65 6.37 2.28 5.91
C LEU A 65 7.77 2.20 6.50
N THR A 66 8.55 3.28 6.41
CA THR A 66 9.90 3.35 6.98
C THR A 66 9.86 3.16 8.50
N GLU A 67 8.94 3.86 9.18
CA GLU A 67 8.72 3.73 10.62
C GLU A 67 8.31 2.29 11.01
N TYR A 68 7.41 1.68 10.24
CA TYR A 68 6.94 0.33 10.47
C TYR A 68 8.05 -0.71 10.31
N ILE A 69 8.76 -0.68 9.19
CA ILE A 69 9.89 -1.59 8.93
C ILE A 69 10.96 -1.40 10.00
N GLY A 70 11.31 -0.16 10.33
CA GLY A 70 12.29 0.13 11.38
C GLY A 70 11.92 -0.47 12.74
N LYS A 71 10.64 -0.49 13.12
CA LYS A 71 10.16 -1.18 14.34
C LYS A 71 10.24 -2.69 14.21
N LEU A 72 9.91 -3.23 13.03
CA LEU A 72 9.92 -4.66 12.74
C LEU A 72 11.34 -5.23 12.72
N THR A 73 12.32 -4.44 12.27
CA THR A 73 13.73 -4.82 12.15
C THR A 73 14.60 -4.19 13.23
N ALA A 74 14.01 -3.66 14.31
CA ALA A 74 14.72 -2.90 15.34
C ALA A 74 15.82 -3.70 16.07
N ARG A 75 15.74 -5.04 16.06
CA ARG A 75 16.73 -5.92 16.68
C ARG A 75 17.76 -6.46 15.71
N THR A 76 17.36 -6.70 14.47
CA THR A 76 18.22 -7.29 13.45
C THR A 76 17.78 -6.76 12.09
N VAL A 77 18.76 -6.26 11.35
CA VAL A 77 18.59 -5.71 10.00
C VAL A 77 18.63 -6.88 9.00
N PRO A 78 17.52 -7.21 8.32
CA PRO A 78 17.50 -8.30 7.36
C PRO A 78 18.20 -7.88 6.06
N ARG A 79 18.68 -8.86 5.30
CA ARG A 79 19.25 -8.62 3.96
C ARG A 79 18.28 -7.91 3.03
N ARG A 80 16.99 -8.26 3.12
CA ARG A 80 15.96 -7.76 2.20
C ARG A 80 14.59 -7.65 2.86
N VAL A 81 13.85 -6.63 2.46
CA VAL A 81 12.42 -6.48 2.75
C VAL A 81 11.65 -6.39 1.44
N ILE A 82 10.64 -7.26 1.28
CA ILE A 82 9.69 -7.22 0.18
C ILE A 82 8.42 -6.53 0.67
N LEU A 83 8.07 -5.40 0.05
CA LEU A 83 6.87 -4.64 0.36
C LEU A 83 5.78 -4.99 -0.64
N CYS A 84 4.78 -5.74 -0.20
CA CYS A 84 3.63 -6.07 -1.02
C CYS A 84 2.69 -4.87 -1.10
N MET A 85 2.48 -4.38 -2.33
CA MET A 85 1.52 -3.31 -2.63
C MET A 85 0.09 -3.87 -2.50
N PRO A 86 -0.92 -3.03 -2.20
CA PRO A 86 -2.31 -3.46 -2.17
C PRO A 86 -2.76 -4.04 -3.53
N TYR A 87 -3.63 -5.05 -3.46
CA TYR A 87 -4.23 -5.73 -4.60
C TYR A 87 -5.65 -5.19 -4.90
N TYR A 88 -6.21 -5.54 -6.05
CA TYR A 88 -7.60 -5.23 -6.38
C TYR A 88 -8.55 -6.04 -5.52
N PHE A 89 -9.68 -5.49 -5.10
CA PHE A 89 -10.66 -6.27 -4.34
C PHE A 89 -11.50 -7.15 -5.26
N ASP A 90 -11.98 -8.28 -4.73
CA ASP A 90 -12.91 -9.15 -5.45
C ASP A 90 -14.21 -8.39 -5.76
N THR A 91 -14.44 -8.18 -7.05
CA THR A 91 -15.58 -7.46 -7.63
C THR A 91 -16.90 -8.22 -7.51
N ASN A 92 -16.85 -9.53 -7.29
CA ASN A 92 -18.03 -10.38 -7.14
C ASN A 92 -18.53 -10.49 -5.69
N THR A 93 -17.83 -9.86 -4.75
CA THR A 93 -18.19 -9.92 -3.33
C THR A 93 -18.75 -8.60 -2.83
N THR A 94 -19.72 -8.66 -1.92
CA THR A 94 -20.14 -7.50 -1.11
C THR A 94 -19.12 -7.16 0.00
N ARG A 95 -17.95 -7.81 0.00
CA ARG A 95 -16.87 -7.69 1.00
C ARG A 95 -16.08 -6.38 0.89
N THR A 96 -16.45 -5.48 -0.01
CA THR A 96 -16.07 -4.07 0.12
C THR A 96 -16.78 -3.50 1.36
N GLY A 97 -16.21 -3.76 2.55
CA GLY A 97 -16.72 -3.23 3.81
C GLY A 97 -17.04 -1.75 3.67
N GLY A 98 -18.18 -1.29 4.17
CA GLY A 98 -18.81 0.00 3.80
C GLY A 98 -17.94 1.27 3.84
N GLN A 99 -16.73 1.19 4.37
CA GLN A 99 -15.62 2.14 4.30
C GLN A 99 -15.26 2.58 2.85
N PHE A 100 -15.43 1.71 1.84
CA PHE A 100 -15.16 2.05 0.42
C PHE A 100 -16.16 3.05 -0.18
N LYS A 101 -17.41 3.05 0.28
CA LYS A 101 -18.41 4.04 -0.15
C LYS A 101 -18.04 5.47 0.27
N TRP A 102 -17.34 5.63 1.41
CA TRP A 102 -16.98 6.94 1.95
C TRP A 102 -15.94 7.69 1.12
N VAL A 103 -15.08 6.96 0.39
CA VAL A 103 -14.06 7.53 -0.51
C VAL A 103 -14.55 7.64 -1.96
N GLY A 104 -15.81 7.30 -2.24
CA GLY A 104 -16.35 7.26 -3.60
C GLY A 104 -15.69 6.17 -4.45
N TYR A 105 -15.23 5.07 -3.82
CA TYR A 105 -14.52 3.99 -4.48
C TYR A 105 -15.32 3.45 -5.66
N ASP A 106 -16.61 3.16 -5.45
CA ASP A 106 -17.54 2.63 -6.46
C ASP A 106 -17.69 3.56 -7.69
N ALA A 107 -17.48 4.87 -7.55
CA ALA A 107 -17.63 5.84 -8.62
C ALA A 107 -16.35 6.06 -9.45
N ALA A 108 -15.19 5.61 -8.95
CA ALA A 108 -13.89 5.89 -9.56
C ALA A 108 -12.84 4.79 -9.28
N THR A 109 -13.25 3.52 -9.22
CA THR A 109 -12.41 2.37 -8.83
C THR A 109 -11.06 2.33 -9.54
N ALA A 110 -11.07 2.38 -10.89
CA ALA A 110 -9.86 2.33 -11.70
C ALA A 110 -8.90 3.50 -11.41
N LYS A 111 -9.44 4.68 -11.10
CA LYS A 111 -8.65 5.88 -10.82
C LYS A 111 -8.03 5.84 -9.43
N ILE A 112 -8.78 5.38 -8.42
CA ILE A 112 -8.28 5.20 -7.06
C ILE A 112 -7.21 4.12 -7.05
N GLN A 113 -7.45 3.00 -7.74
CA GLN A 113 -6.47 1.94 -7.91
C GLN A 113 -5.18 2.45 -8.56
N ALA A 114 -5.27 3.17 -9.68
CA ALA A 114 -4.10 3.76 -10.35
C ALA A 114 -3.35 4.75 -9.44
N LEU A 115 -4.08 5.58 -8.67
CA LEU A 115 -3.48 6.51 -7.71
C LEU A 115 -2.75 5.76 -6.59
N LEU A 116 -3.38 4.74 -5.99
CA LEU A 116 -2.77 3.94 -4.91
C LEU A 116 -1.52 3.22 -5.42
N MET A 117 -1.60 2.58 -6.58
CA MET A 117 -0.45 1.92 -7.21
C MET A 117 0.71 2.89 -7.39
N ARG A 118 0.44 4.09 -7.96
CA ARG A 118 1.49 5.09 -8.21
C ARG A 118 2.10 5.63 -6.92
N VAL A 119 1.27 5.91 -5.92
CA VAL A 119 1.72 6.37 -4.60
C VAL A 119 2.62 5.34 -3.96
N PHE A 120 2.21 4.07 -3.94
CA PHE A 120 3.01 3.00 -3.35
C PHE A 120 4.33 2.84 -4.11
N GLU A 121 4.30 2.81 -5.44
CA GLU A 121 5.50 2.60 -6.26
C GLU A 121 6.54 3.68 -5.96
N LEU A 122 6.11 4.95 -5.97
CA LEU A 122 6.98 6.08 -5.69
C LEU A 122 7.43 6.12 -4.23
N ALA A 123 6.53 5.81 -3.28
CA ALA A 123 6.83 5.79 -1.87
C ALA A 123 7.85 4.70 -1.53
N THR A 124 7.63 3.46 -1.96
CA THR A 124 8.51 2.32 -1.69
C THR A 124 9.87 2.50 -2.34
N SER A 125 9.92 3.04 -3.56
CA SER A 125 11.18 3.32 -4.26
C SER A 125 11.99 4.43 -3.59
N ALA A 126 11.34 5.31 -2.81
CA ALA A 126 11.99 6.35 -2.04
C ALA A 126 12.46 5.89 -0.64
N ILE A 127 12.12 4.68 -0.21
CA ILE A 127 12.60 4.14 1.07
C ILE A 127 14.06 3.73 0.92
N LYS A 128 14.90 4.22 1.83
CA LYS A 128 16.30 3.83 1.93
C LYS A 128 16.54 3.39 3.36
N LEU A 129 16.93 2.12 3.54
CA LEU A 129 17.38 1.58 4.81
C LEU A 129 18.85 1.18 4.67
N PRO A 130 19.72 1.52 5.63
CA PRO A 130 21.09 1.03 5.64
C PRO A 130 21.09 -0.50 5.61
N GLU A 131 21.95 -1.09 4.77
CA GLU A 131 22.24 -2.53 4.77
C GLU A 131 21.07 -3.47 4.43
N THR A 132 19.89 -2.94 4.09
CA THR A 132 18.72 -3.71 3.66
C THR A 132 18.27 -3.28 2.27
N GLU A 133 18.07 -4.25 1.38
CA GLU A 133 17.45 -4.02 0.09
C GLU A 133 15.91 -3.96 0.23
N ILE A 134 15.30 -2.86 -0.22
CA ILE A 134 13.83 -2.75 -0.33
C ILE A 134 13.39 -3.13 -1.74
N ARG A 135 12.46 -4.09 -1.85
CA ARG A 135 11.85 -4.48 -3.12
C ARG A 135 10.34 -4.33 -3.06
N PRO A 136 9.74 -3.46 -3.89
CA PRO A 136 8.29 -3.47 -4.06
C PRO A 136 7.86 -4.75 -4.77
N PHE A 137 6.73 -5.30 -4.35
CA PHE A 137 6.04 -6.38 -5.01
C PHE A 137 4.61 -5.96 -5.32
N ALA A 138 4.35 -5.72 -6.61
CA ALA A 138 3.05 -5.31 -7.11
C ALA A 138 2.05 -6.47 -7.09
N MET A 139 1.33 -6.67 -5.97
CA MET A 139 0.36 -7.77 -5.87
C MET A 139 -0.77 -7.67 -6.89
N PHE A 140 -1.12 -6.46 -7.35
CA PHE A 140 -2.12 -6.25 -8.40
C PHE A 140 -1.72 -6.86 -9.76
N ASN A 141 -0.46 -7.23 -9.98
CA ASN A 141 -0.05 -7.97 -11.17
C ASN A 141 -0.40 -9.48 -11.09
N VAL A 142 -0.73 -9.96 -9.90
CA VAL A 142 -0.90 -11.40 -9.62
C VAL A 142 -2.30 -11.71 -9.11
N LEU A 143 -2.95 -10.77 -8.42
CA LEU A 143 -4.31 -10.92 -7.91
C LEU A 143 -5.27 -10.02 -8.68
N ASP A 144 -6.19 -10.65 -9.42
CA ASP A 144 -7.21 -9.96 -10.20
C ASP A 144 -8.55 -9.98 -9.46
N GLY A 145 -9.13 -8.80 -9.22
CA GLY A 145 -10.45 -8.64 -8.62
C GLY A 145 -11.59 -9.25 -9.42
N ALA A 146 -11.39 -9.61 -10.68
CA ALA A 146 -12.36 -10.38 -11.47
C ALA A 146 -12.31 -11.89 -11.19
N THR A 147 -11.24 -12.39 -10.57
CA THR A 147 -11.00 -13.82 -10.34
C THR A 147 -11.23 -14.15 -8.87
N SER A 148 -12.46 -14.49 -8.51
CA SER A 148 -12.81 -14.80 -7.11
C SER A 148 -11.97 -15.93 -6.48
N GLY A 149 -11.43 -16.85 -7.30
CA GLY A 149 -10.52 -17.92 -6.83
C GLY A 149 -9.16 -17.43 -6.32
N ASP A 150 -8.77 -16.17 -6.58
CA ASP A 150 -7.57 -15.53 -6.03
C ASP A 150 -7.75 -15.16 -4.54
N TYR A 151 -9.00 -15.22 -4.05
CA TYR A 151 -9.37 -14.82 -2.71
C TYR A 151 -9.84 -16.04 -1.92
N LEU A 152 -9.44 -16.10 -0.65
CA LEU A 152 -9.97 -17.12 0.24
C LEU A 152 -11.47 -16.87 0.47
N GLU A 153 -12.27 -17.89 0.16
CA GLU A 153 -13.62 -18.04 0.71
C GLU A 153 -13.48 -18.25 2.23
N ASP A 154 -14.31 -17.57 3.02
CA ASP A 154 -14.28 -17.67 4.48
C ASP A 154 -14.86 -19.01 4.97
#